data_AF-Q6AIV6-F1
#
_entry.id   AF-Q6AIV6-F1
#
_cell.length_a   1.000
_cell.length_b   1.000
_cell.length_c   1.000
_cell.angle_alpha   90.00
_cell.angle_beta   90.00
_cell.angle_gamma   90.00
#
_symmetry.space_group_name_H-M   'P 1'
#
loop_
_entity.id
_entity.type
_entity.pdbx_description
1 polymer ?
#
loop_
_entity_poly.entity_id
_entity_poly.type
_entity_poly.pdbx_seq_one_letter_code
_entity_poly.pdbx_strand_id
1 'polypeptide(L)'
;MNVGRVDRKIKMKRIKVAFPDVTRSSAIKGLRRMEKIYKYFRYDVLDLVFRKKGYCGVKCSLPQDYNDPYELFLGMDLSIPPEHLAFYYDIVSGIPQNPTTCFSYSPIVSPMWAHYANNHSGFVLEFDLEGLQKHFEGNPLWNVSYRKAPLENLKEILARAAGTLKPRHSYALQEAVFVESYFSKYDQWAYEQECRFVDMTKITENVAGDDILFIPLEFVTAFIAGPKYPTDKIQHSCDISSIADMKWYELVIGKSHPKPYIKAQNNEIFIFEDKQLVLSTNNCSSCSEPLVNDNKLCPWCAITESHRKVAAQHNPFRMISAMGGLDDYMEAMNKIGR
;
A
#
# COMPACT_ATOMS: atom_id res chain seq x y z
N MET A 1 35.45 -14.73 -20.18
CA MET A 1 34.82 -14.71 -21.52
C MET A 1 33.57 -13.85 -21.42
N ASN A 2 33.51 -12.75 -22.17
CA ASN A 2 32.37 -11.83 -22.21
C ASN A 2 31.15 -12.53 -22.83
N VAL A 3 30.17 -12.91 -22.00
CA VAL A 3 28.87 -13.37 -22.48
C VAL A 3 28.02 -12.13 -22.73
N GLY A 4 27.71 -11.87 -23.99
CA GLY A 4 26.91 -10.71 -24.40
C GLY A 4 25.54 -10.73 -23.73
N ARG A 5 25.23 -9.67 -22.96
CA ARG A 5 23.88 -9.39 -22.44
C ARG A 5 22.92 -9.23 -23.62
N VAL A 6 22.01 -10.18 -23.77
CA VAL A 6 20.89 -10.07 -24.70
C VAL A 6 19.79 -9.27 -24.01
N ASP A 7 19.87 -7.93 -24.09
CA ASP A 7 18.76 -7.02 -23.80
C ASP A 7 17.68 -7.20 -24.88
N ARG A 8 16.81 -8.21 -24.72
CA ARG A 8 15.63 -8.38 -25.57
C ARG A 8 14.37 -8.16 -24.75
N LYS A 9 13.62 -7.11 -25.14
CA LYS A 9 12.30 -6.74 -24.63
C LYS A 9 11.39 -7.98 -24.51
N ILE A 10 11.02 -8.34 -23.28
CA ILE A 10 9.98 -9.34 -23.00
C ILE A 10 8.66 -8.81 -23.57
N LYS A 11 8.04 -9.54 -24.50
CA LYS A 11 6.78 -9.10 -25.14
C LYS A 11 5.59 -9.36 -24.22
N MET A 12 5.00 -8.31 -23.65
CA MET A 12 3.87 -8.32 -22.70
C MET A 12 2.65 -9.19 -23.10
N LYS A 13 2.39 -9.42 -24.39
CA LYS A 13 1.25 -10.22 -24.86
C LYS A 13 1.31 -11.70 -24.42
N ARG A 14 2.50 -12.25 -24.11
CA ARG A 14 2.64 -13.66 -23.67
C ARG A 14 2.53 -13.84 -22.16
N ILE A 15 2.90 -12.83 -21.37
CA ILE A 15 2.81 -12.87 -19.89
C ILE A 15 1.36 -13.05 -19.41
N LYS A 16 0.40 -12.41 -20.08
CA LYS A 16 -1.05 -12.56 -19.79
C LYS A 16 -1.58 -13.99 -19.91
N VAL A 17 -0.91 -14.85 -20.68
CA VAL A 17 -1.36 -16.23 -20.96
C VAL A 17 -0.79 -17.22 -19.94
N ALA A 18 0.39 -16.95 -19.37
CA ALA A 18 1.07 -17.86 -18.44
C ALA A 18 0.63 -17.67 -16.97
N PHE A 19 0.19 -16.46 -16.59
CA PHE A 19 -0.20 -16.13 -15.22
C PHE A 19 -1.54 -15.40 -15.17
N PRO A 20 -2.66 -16.12 -15.38
CA PRO A 20 -3.99 -15.51 -15.39
C PRO A 20 -4.37 -14.87 -14.04
N ASP A 21 -3.88 -15.40 -12.92
CA ASP A 21 -4.24 -14.92 -11.58
C ASP A 21 -3.62 -13.55 -11.23
N VAL A 22 -2.47 -13.21 -11.82
CA VAL A 22 -1.83 -11.88 -11.67
C VAL A 22 -2.52 -10.83 -12.56
N THR A 23 -3.22 -11.28 -13.60
CA THR A 23 -3.81 -10.42 -14.64
C THR A 23 -5.34 -10.37 -14.61
N ARG A 24 -5.99 -10.92 -13.58
CA ARG A 24 -7.44 -10.78 -13.33
C ARG A 24 -7.80 -9.34 -12.93
N SER A 25 -7.68 -8.42 -13.89
CA SER A 25 -8.54 -7.26 -14.00
C SER A 25 -9.83 -7.74 -14.67
N SER A 26 -10.94 -7.60 -13.93
CA SER A 26 -12.24 -8.18 -14.23
C SER A 26 -12.82 -7.64 -15.55
N ALA A 27 -12.98 -8.53 -16.53
CA ALA A 27 -13.93 -8.33 -17.62
C ALA A 27 -15.32 -8.78 -17.12
N ILE A 28 -15.99 -7.93 -16.33
CA ILE A 28 -17.44 -8.03 -16.10
C ILE A 28 -18.07 -6.76 -16.65
N LYS A 29 -18.76 -6.89 -17.78
CA LYS A 29 -19.57 -5.82 -18.39
C LYS A 29 -20.77 -5.55 -17.49
N GLY A 30 -20.62 -4.59 -16.59
CA GLY A 30 -21.66 -3.91 -15.83
C GLY A 30 -21.01 -2.68 -15.19
N LEU A 31 -21.58 -1.49 -15.43
CA LEU A 31 -21.14 -0.16 -14.94
C LEU A 31 -19.68 -0.12 -14.44
N ARG A 32 -18.71 0.02 -15.35
CA ARG A 32 -17.28 -0.13 -15.04
C ARG A 32 -16.88 0.92 -13.99
N ARG A 33 -16.74 0.48 -12.75
CA ARG A 33 -16.28 1.32 -11.63
C ARG A 33 -14.80 1.62 -11.85
N MET A 34 -14.42 2.90 -11.84
CA MET A 34 -13.02 3.30 -11.91
C MET A 34 -12.30 2.86 -10.64
N GLU A 35 -11.34 1.95 -10.77
CA GLU A 35 -10.51 1.50 -9.65
C GLU A 35 -9.49 2.58 -9.28
N LYS A 36 -9.25 2.73 -7.97
CA LYS A 36 -8.30 3.70 -7.41
C LYS A 36 -7.17 2.99 -6.69
N ILE A 37 -5.99 3.58 -6.77
CA ILE A 37 -4.80 3.15 -6.03
C ILE A 37 -4.20 4.34 -5.29
N TYR A 38 -3.45 4.06 -4.23
CA TYR A 38 -3.03 5.05 -3.25
C TYR A 38 -1.52 4.97 -3.02
N LYS A 39 -0.85 6.13 -2.97
CA LYS A 39 0.57 6.20 -2.60
C LYS A 39 0.73 7.03 -1.34
N TYR A 40 1.47 6.47 -0.37
CA TYR A 40 1.78 7.10 0.90
C TYR A 40 3.07 7.91 0.81
N PHE A 41 3.06 9.10 1.39
CA PHE A 41 4.17 10.04 1.41
C PHE A 41 4.38 10.61 2.80
N ARG A 42 5.63 10.96 3.08
CA ARG A 42 5.99 11.78 4.24
C ARG A 42 5.58 13.24 3.99
N TYR A 43 5.33 14.03 5.03
CA TYR A 43 4.88 15.42 4.87
C TYR A 43 5.98 16.36 4.35
N ASP A 44 7.24 16.03 4.54
CA ASP A 44 8.39 16.85 4.18
C ASP A 44 8.74 16.76 2.70
N VAL A 45 8.24 15.76 1.99
CA VAL A 45 8.46 15.59 0.54
C VAL A 45 7.41 16.26 -0.33
N LEU A 46 6.42 16.97 0.25
CA LEU A 46 5.33 17.61 -0.51
C LEU A 46 5.83 18.43 -1.70
N ASP A 47 6.79 19.32 -1.46
CA ASP A 47 7.30 20.24 -2.49
C ASP A 47 8.13 19.49 -3.55
N LEU A 48 8.77 18.38 -3.16
CA LEU A 48 9.50 17.51 -4.08
C LEU A 48 8.56 16.74 -4.99
N VAL A 49 7.44 16.25 -4.44
CA VAL A 49 6.40 15.53 -5.19
C VAL A 49 5.79 16.44 -6.26
N PHE A 50 5.51 17.70 -5.95
CA PHE A 50 4.90 18.64 -6.90
C PHE A 50 5.90 19.61 -7.57
N ARG A 51 7.19 19.26 -7.56
CA ARG A 51 8.26 20.12 -8.10
C ARG A 51 8.12 20.43 -9.59
N LYS A 52 7.64 19.47 -10.38
CA LYS A 52 7.51 19.58 -11.85
C LYS A 52 6.09 20.03 -12.19
N LYS A 53 5.94 21.22 -12.76
CA LYS A 53 4.62 21.77 -13.12
C LYS A 53 3.82 20.78 -14.00
N GLY A 54 2.60 20.47 -13.58
CA GLY A 54 1.71 19.54 -14.30
C GLY A 54 1.94 18.06 -13.99
N TYR A 55 2.89 17.72 -13.11
CA TYR A 55 3.22 16.35 -12.75
C TYR A 55 3.38 16.17 -11.22
N CYS A 56 3.10 14.95 -10.76
CA CYS A 56 3.45 14.43 -9.45
C CYS A 56 4.62 13.45 -9.61
N GLY A 57 5.73 13.69 -8.93
CA GLY A 57 6.89 12.81 -8.88
C GLY A 57 6.71 11.71 -7.85
N VAL A 58 6.84 10.46 -8.27
CA VAL A 58 6.81 9.28 -7.41
C VAL A 58 8.16 8.58 -7.46
N LYS A 59 8.81 8.43 -6.31
CA LYS A 59 10.07 7.70 -6.20
C LYS A 59 9.89 6.22 -6.56
N CYS A 60 10.80 5.73 -7.37
CA CYS A 60 10.99 4.33 -7.70
C CYS A 60 12.25 3.81 -6.99
N SER A 61 12.23 2.55 -6.61
CA SER A 61 13.38 1.82 -6.05
C SER A 61 13.71 0.63 -6.94
N LEU A 62 14.97 0.23 -6.95
CA LEU A 62 15.39 -1.02 -7.58
C LEU A 62 15.08 -2.21 -6.64
N PRO A 63 14.84 -3.41 -7.17
CA PRO A 63 14.58 -4.60 -6.35
C PRO A 63 15.64 -4.91 -5.30
N GLN A 64 16.91 -4.60 -5.60
CA GLN A 64 18.03 -4.76 -4.66
C GLN A 64 17.97 -3.80 -3.45
N ASP A 65 17.23 -2.69 -3.56
CA ASP A 65 17.14 -1.62 -2.55
C ASP A 65 15.83 -1.70 -1.75
N TYR A 66 15.13 -2.83 -1.85
CA TYR A 66 13.89 -3.11 -1.13
C TYR A 66 14.13 -3.25 0.37
N ASN A 67 13.21 -2.70 1.16
CA ASN A 67 13.37 -2.59 2.63
C ASN A 67 13.21 -3.93 3.34
N ASP A 68 12.55 -4.91 2.71
CA ASP A 68 12.39 -6.26 3.24
C ASP A 68 13.39 -7.21 2.55
N PRO A 69 14.32 -7.85 3.27
CA PRO A 69 15.21 -8.87 2.69
C PRO A 69 14.47 -10.09 2.12
N TYR A 70 13.17 -10.25 2.45
CA TYR A 70 12.29 -11.30 1.96
C TYR A 70 11.33 -10.84 0.85
N GLU A 71 11.42 -9.58 0.38
CA GLU A 71 10.53 -9.04 -0.66
C GLU A 71 10.73 -9.73 -2.03
N LEU A 72 11.89 -10.33 -2.25
CA LEU A 72 12.16 -11.18 -3.41
C LEU A 72 11.75 -12.61 -3.09
N PHE A 73 10.53 -12.97 -3.48
CA PHE A 73 10.00 -14.32 -3.30
C PHE A 73 10.57 -15.29 -4.36
N LEU A 74 11.88 -15.52 -4.27
CA LEU A 74 12.61 -16.43 -5.15
C LEU A 74 12.96 -17.75 -4.46
N GLY A 75 12.35 -18.00 -3.30
CA GLY A 75 12.52 -19.25 -2.55
C GLY A 75 12.28 -20.45 -3.45
N MET A 76 13.10 -21.48 -3.30
CA MET A 76 12.96 -22.72 -4.04
C MET A 76 12.86 -23.91 -3.09
N ASP A 77 12.19 -24.95 -3.56
CA ASP A 77 12.14 -26.24 -2.88
C ASP A 77 13.57 -26.81 -2.73
N LEU A 78 13.97 -27.08 -1.49
CA LEU A 78 15.30 -27.58 -1.14
C LEU A 78 15.55 -29.02 -1.61
N SER A 79 14.52 -29.73 -2.07
CA SER A 79 14.65 -31.07 -2.66
C SER A 79 15.15 -31.07 -4.12
N ILE A 80 15.40 -29.90 -4.71
CA ILE A 80 15.85 -29.75 -6.09
C ILE A 80 17.35 -30.11 -6.22
N PRO A 81 17.75 -30.88 -7.26
CA PRO A 81 19.16 -31.22 -7.48
C PRO A 81 20.07 -29.99 -7.64
N PRO A 82 21.32 -30.02 -7.14
CA PRO A 82 22.24 -28.89 -7.20
C PRO A 82 22.46 -28.30 -8.61
N GLU A 83 22.46 -29.14 -9.64
CA GLU A 83 22.58 -28.71 -11.04
C GLU A 83 21.41 -27.85 -11.51
N HIS A 84 20.19 -28.17 -11.07
CA HIS A 84 19.01 -27.37 -11.35
C HIS A 84 19.01 -26.08 -10.52
N LEU A 85 19.50 -26.13 -9.28
CA LEU A 85 19.71 -24.93 -8.45
C LEU A 85 20.69 -23.96 -9.10
N ALA A 86 21.80 -24.47 -9.65
CA ALA A 86 22.80 -23.66 -10.36
C ALA A 86 22.20 -23.02 -11.62
N PHE A 87 21.40 -23.76 -12.38
CA PHE A 87 20.68 -23.23 -13.54
C PHE A 87 19.69 -22.12 -13.15
N TYR A 88 18.95 -22.32 -12.06
CA TYR A 88 18.05 -21.30 -11.53
C TYR A 88 18.80 -20.05 -11.07
N TYR A 89 19.92 -20.24 -10.36
CA TYR A 89 20.75 -19.14 -9.88
C TYR A 89 21.28 -18.27 -11.02
N ASP A 90 21.70 -18.86 -12.14
CA ASP A 90 22.12 -18.14 -13.34
C ASP A 90 21.00 -17.25 -13.91
N ILE A 91 19.78 -17.80 -14.02
CA ILE A 91 18.60 -17.06 -14.49
C ILE A 91 18.21 -15.95 -13.51
N VAL A 92 18.17 -16.22 -12.22
CA VAL A 92 17.84 -15.24 -11.17
C VAL A 92 18.85 -14.10 -11.12
N SER A 93 20.14 -14.42 -11.23
CA SER A 93 21.21 -13.41 -11.28
C SER A 93 21.10 -12.50 -12.51
N GLY A 94 20.36 -12.93 -13.53
CA GLY A 94 20.06 -12.19 -14.75
C GLY A 94 18.76 -11.40 -14.73
N ILE A 95 18.01 -11.35 -13.62
CA ILE A 95 16.76 -10.57 -13.54
C ILE A 95 17.09 -9.08 -13.74
N PRO A 96 16.43 -8.40 -14.69
CA PRO A 96 16.61 -6.96 -14.89
C PRO A 96 16.34 -6.19 -13.59
N GLN A 97 17.17 -5.19 -13.27
CA GLN A 97 16.93 -4.28 -12.16
C GLN A 97 16.20 -3.05 -12.69
N ASN A 98 14.88 -3.18 -12.81
CA ASN A 98 14.02 -2.09 -13.28
C ASN A 98 13.46 -1.26 -12.12
N PRO A 99 13.44 0.08 -12.26
CA PRO A 99 12.79 0.97 -11.30
C PRO A 99 11.35 0.57 -11.05
N THR A 100 10.98 0.46 -9.78
CA THR A 100 9.64 0.02 -9.36
C THR A 100 9.08 0.93 -8.30
N THR A 101 7.78 1.23 -8.38
CA THR A 101 7.08 1.91 -7.31
C THR A 101 5.79 1.21 -6.92
N CYS A 102 5.53 1.20 -5.62
CA CYS A 102 4.46 0.43 -5.00
C CYS A 102 3.32 1.35 -4.56
N PHE A 103 2.10 0.99 -4.90
CA PHE A 103 0.85 1.60 -4.48
C PHE A 103 0.08 0.62 -3.60
N SER A 104 -0.95 1.11 -2.91
CA SER A 104 -1.92 0.29 -2.17
C SER A 104 -3.31 0.43 -2.77
N TYR A 105 -4.14 -0.59 -2.67
CA TYR A 105 -5.57 -0.49 -2.95
C TYR A 105 -6.38 0.14 -1.82
N SER A 106 -5.76 0.55 -0.72
CA SER A 106 -6.47 1.15 0.42
C SER A 106 -5.73 2.36 0.97
N PRO A 107 -6.43 3.48 1.25
CA PRO A 107 -5.84 4.65 1.90
C PRO A 107 -5.90 4.55 3.43
N ILE A 108 -6.54 3.53 4.02
CA ILE A 108 -6.81 3.47 5.46
C ILE A 108 -5.99 2.40 6.22
N VAL A 109 -4.93 1.86 5.59
CA VAL A 109 -4.11 0.80 6.20
C VAL A 109 -3.21 1.39 7.31
N SER A 110 -3.52 1.12 8.58
CA SER A 110 -2.80 1.71 9.72
C SER A 110 -1.29 1.46 9.72
N PRO A 111 -0.77 0.24 9.46
CA PRO A 111 0.67 0.03 9.33
C PRO A 111 1.32 0.88 8.24
N MET A 112 0.64 1.09 7.11
CA MET A 112 1.17 1.91 6.01
C MET A 112 1.30 3.38 6.43
N TRP A 113 0.32 3.91 7.17
CA TRP A 113 0.40 5.25 7.72
C TRP A 113 1.53 5.40 8.75
N ALA A 114 1.78 4.37 9.55
CA ALA A 114 2.85 4.37 10.53
C ALA A 114 4.23 4.41 9.86
N HIS A 115 4.47 3.51 8.90
CA HIS A 115 5.78 3.32 8.27
C HIS A 115 6.07 4.30 7.13
N TYR A 116 5.12 4.54 6.23
CA TYR A 116 5.36 5.28 4.99
C TYR A 116 4.86 6.73 5.03
N ALA A 117 3.93 7.05 5.94
CA ALA A 117 3.42 8.42 6.14
C ALA A 117 3.86 9.03 7.48
N ASN A 118 5.11 8.79 7.87
CA ASN A 118 5.77 9.42 9.02
C ASN A 118 4.93 9.41 10.31
N ASN A 119 4.49 8.21 10.76
CA ASN A 119 3.64 8.04 11.94
C ASN A 119 2.34 8.87 11.90
N HIS A 120 1.60 8.76 10.79
CA HIS A 120 0.33 9.45 10.54
C HIS A 120 0.41 10.98 10.35
N SER A 121 1.61 11.55 10.21
CA SER A 121 1.80 12.98 9.91
C SER A 121 1.96 13.29 8.43
N GLY A 122 2.11 12.26 7.58
CA GLY A 122 2.24 12.37 6.14
C GLY A 122 0.91 12.51 5.41
N PHE A 123 0.93 12.24 4.10
CA PHE A 123 -0.25 12.33 3.24
C PHE A 123 -0.30 11.16 2.26
N VAL A 124 -1.46 10.96 1.64
CA VAL A 124 -1.71 9.96 0.61
C VAL A 124 -2.25 10.66 -0.63
N LEU A 125 -1.77 10.23 -1.81
CA LEU A 125 -2.37 10.62 -3.08
C LEU A 125 -3.16 9.44 -3.64
N GLU A 126 -4.36 9.73 -4.15
CA GLU A 126 -5.21 8.79 -4.87
C GLU A 126 -4.99 8.95 -6.38
N PHE A 127 -4.89 7.83 -7.10
CA PHE A 127 -4.66 7.80 -8.53
C PHE A 127 -5.72 6.99 -9.27
N ASP A 128 -6.01 7.40 -10.50
CA ASP A 128 -6.84 6.67 -11.43
C ASP A 128 -6.10 5.48 -12.07
N LEU A 129 -6.44 4.25 -11.67
CA LEU A 129 -5.71 3.07 -12.12
C LEU A 129 -5.86 2.83 -13.63
N GLU A 130 -7.09 2.97 -14.16
CA GLU A 130 -7.34 2.71 -15.58
C GLU A 130 -6.63 3.74 -16.48
N GLY A 131 -6.69 5.03 -16.11
CA GLY A 131 -5.97 6.11 -16.77
C GLY A 131 -4.45 5.87 -16.77
N LEU A 132 -3.89 5.51 -15.62
CA LEU A 132 -2.47 5.19 -15.48
C LEU A 132 -2.04 4.00 -16.34
N GLN A 133 -2.80 2.91 -16.33
CA GLN A 133 -2.50 1.72 -17.13
C GLN A 133 -2.49 2.02 -18.63
N LYS A 134 -3.39 2.90 -19.09
CA LYS A 134 -3.44 3.35 -20.48
C LYS A 134 -2.29 4.30 -20.82
N HIS A 135 -1.99 5.25 -19.94
CA HIS A 135 -0.95 6.25 -20.17
C HIS A 135 0.44 5.61 -20.22
N PHE A 136 0.71 4.66 -19.33
CA PHE A 136 1.99 3.94 -19.26
C PHE A 136 1.95 2.57 -19.96
N GLU A 137 1.18 2.44 -21.05
CA GLU A 137 1.12 1.22 -21.85
C GLU A 137 2.54 0.75 -22.24
N GLY A 138 2.86 -0.50 -21.96
CA GLY A 138 4.24 -1.02 -22.10
C GLY A 138 4.90 -1.34 -20.76
N ASN A 139 4.42 -0.74 -19.67
CA ASN A 139 4.91 -0.98 -18.32
C ASN A 139 3.87 -1.77 -17.51
N PRO A 140 4.26 -2.84 -16.82
CA PRO A 140 3.40 -3.53 -15.87
C PRO A 140 2.95 -2.61 -14.73
N LEU A 141 1.64 -2.56 -14.50
CA LEU A 141 1.01 -1.97 -13.30
C LEU A 141 -0.01 -2.99 -12.78
N TRP A 142 0.46 -3.91 -11.93
CA TRP A 142 -0.27 -5.13 -11.55
C TRP A 142 -0.29 -5.36 -10.04
N ASN A 143 -1.23 -6.21 -9.62
CA ASN A 143 -1.42 -6.60 -8.24
C ASN A 143 -0.30 -7.54 -7.80
N VAL A 144 0.12 -7.38 -6.54
CA VAL A 144 0.99 -8.34 -5.90
C VAL A 144 0.18 -9.57 -5.47
N SER A 145 0.72 -10.75 -5.77
CA SER A 145 0.19 -12.03 -5.34
C SER A 145 0.80 -12.44 -4.00
N TYR A 146 -0.04 -12.67 -3.02
CA TYR A 146 0.37 -13.01 -1.66
C TYR A 146 0.39 -14.52 -1.44
N ARG A 147 1.51 -15.06 -0.92
CA ARG A 147 1.72 -16.51 -0.83
C ARG A 147 2.46 -16.92 0.44
N LYS A 148 2.24 -18.17 0.87
CA LYS A 148 2.92 -18.80 2.01
C LYS A 148 4.17 -19.59 1.61
N ALA A 149 4.23 -20.04 0.37
CA ALA A 149 5.28 -20.92 -0.15
C ALA A 149 5.57 -20.57 -1.62
N PRO A 150 6.79 -20.89 -2.12
CA PRO A 150 7.18 -20.69 -3.51
C PRO A 150 6.11 -21.12 -4.52
N LEU A 151 6.13 -20.50 -5.69
CA LEU A 151 5.24 -20.86 -6.80
C LEU A 151 5.32 -22.38 -7.08
N GLU A 152 4.21 -23.08 -6.92
CA GLU A 152 4.15 -24.55 -6.92
C GLU A 152 4.67 -25.16 -8.24
N ASN A 153 4.31 -24.55 -9.38
CA ASN A 153 4.75 -25.02 -10.69
C ASN A 153 6.18 -24.56 -11.06
N LEU A 154 6.85 -23.72 -10.26
CA LEU A 154 8.21 -23.25 -10.55
C LEU A 154 9.20 -24.42 -10.61
N LYS A 155 9.01 -25.44 -9.76
CA LYS A 155 9.82 -26.66 -9.75
C LYS A 155 9.73 -27.40 -11.09
N GLU A 156 8.52 -27.54 -11.64
CA GLU A 156 8.30 -28.21 -12.92
C GLU A 156 8.86 -27.39 -14.09
N ILE A 157 8.67 -26.07 -14.06
CA ILE A 157 9.21 -25.15 -15.06
C ILE A 157 10.74 -25.20 -15.07
N LEU A 158 11.36 -25.19 -13.89
CA LEU A 158 12.81 -25.31 -13.73
C LEU A 158 13.31 -26.67 -14.21
N ALA A 159 12.72 -27.77 -13.74
CA ALA A 159 13.13 -29.11 -14.15
C ALA A 159 13.03 -29.28 -15.67
N ARG A 160 12.00 -28.72 -16.30
CA ARG A 160 11.84 -28.73 -17.75
C ARG A 160 12.89 -27.85 -18.45
N ALA A 161 13.19 -26.66 -17.92
CA ALA A 161 14.20 -25.78 -18.50
C ALA A 161 15.61 -26.39 -18.41
N ALA A 162 16.01 -26.81 -17.21
CA ALA A 162 17.32 -27.40 -16.94
C ALA A 162 17.51 -28.77 -17.62
N GLY A 163 16.47 -29.62 -17.64
CA GLY A 163 16.56 -30.95 -18.24
C GLY A 163 16.52 -30.97 -19.77
N THR A 164 15.76 -30.06 -20.40
CA THR A 164 15.62 -30.04 -21.87
C THR A 164 16.57 -29.08 -22.58
N LEU A 165 17.06 -28.05 -21.88
CA LEU A 165 17.94 -27.00 -22.40
C LEU A 165 17.42 -26.28 -23.66
N LYS A 166 16.11 -26.35 -23.93
CA LYS A 166 15.51 -25.66 -25.08
C LYS A 166 15.24 -24.19 -24.73
N PRO A 167 15.59 -23.23 -25.62
CA PRO A 167 15.42 -21.80 -25.34
C PRO A 167 14.01 -21.39 -24.90
N ARG A 168 12.96 -22.03 -25.44
CA ARG A 168 11.57 -21.78 -25.06
C ARG A 168 11.25 -22.10 -23.59
N HIS A 169 11.93 -23.08 -23.00
CA HIS A 169 11.72 -23.48 -21.61
C HIS A 169 12.50 -22.58 -20.66
N SER A 170 13.72 -22.18 -21.03
CA SER A 170 14.47 -21.14 -20.32
C SER A 170 13.74 -19.79 -20.34
N TYR A 171 13.11 -19.43 -21.47
CA TYR A 171 12.28 -18.22 -21.58
C TYR A 171 11.08 -18.28 -20.64
N ALA A 172 10.38 -19.42 -20.57
CA ALA A 172 9.25 -19.60 -19.66
C ALA A 172 9.69 -19.52 -18.18
N LEU A 173 10.86 -20.05 -17.84
CA LEU A 173 11.44 -19.91 -16.50
C LEU A 173 11.78 -18.45 -16.20
N GLN A 174 12.40 -17.73 -17.13
CA GLN A 174 12.71 -16.31 -16.97
C GLN A 174 11.45 -15.46 -16.77
N GLU A 175 10.37 -15.74 -17.51
CA GLU A 175 9.07 -15.07 -17.31
C GLU A 175 8.48 -15.36 -15.94
N ALA A 176 8.52 -16.63 -15.49
CA ALA A 176 8.03 -17.01 -14.16
C ALA A 176 8.81 -16.29 -13.06
N VAL A 177 10.14 -16.37 -13.12
CA VAL A 177 11.04 -15.72 -12.16
C VAL A 177 10.84 -14.21 -12.12
N PHE A 178 10.66 -13.55 -13.27
CA PHE A 178 10.36 -12.13 -13.34
C PHE A 178 9.03 -11.77 -12.65
N VAL A 179 7.96 -12.53 -12.92
CA VAL A 179 6.66 -12.29 -12.30
C VAL A 179 6.74 -12.50 -10.79
N GLU A 180 7.41 -13.56 -10.34
CA GLU A 180 7.59 -13.83 -8.92
C GLU A 180 8.43 -12.75 -8.22
N SER A 181 9.55 -12.32 -8.82
CA SER A 181 10.42 -11.31 -8.20
C SER A 181 9.72 -9.95 -8.04
N TYR A 182 8.88 -9.57 -9.01
CA TYR A 182 8.26 -8.26 -9.03
C TYR A 182 6.85 -8.24 -8.46
N PHE A 183 6.07 -9.32 -8.57
CA PHE A 183 4.62 -9.31 -8.29
C PHE A 183 4.20 -10.40 -7.31
N SER A 184 5.12 -10.87 -6.46
CA SER A 184 4.75 -11.75 -5.36
C SER A 184 5.42 -11.33 -4.04
N LYS A 185 4.74 -11.61 -2.93
CA LYS A 185 5.19 -11.27 -1.57
C LYS A 185 4.64 -12.29 -0.58
N TYR A 186 5.26 -12.41 0.59
CA TYR A 186 4.72 -13.25 1.66
C TYR A 186 3.34 -12.77 2.11
N ASP A 187 2.45 -13.71 2.42
CA ASP A 187 1.07 -13.42 2.83
C ASP A 187 0.94 -12.61 4.12
N GLN A 188 1.96 -12.62 4.97
CA GLN A 188 2.06 -11.76 6.15
C GLN A 188 1.97 -10.26 5.78
N TRP A 189 2.34 -9.90 4.56
CA TRP A 189 2.27 -8.53 4.02
C TRP A 189 0.98 -8.24 3.23
N ALA A 190 0.01 -9.17 3.21
CA ALA A 190 -1.23 -9.00 2.44
C ALA A 190 -2.06 -7.76 2.85
N TYR A 191 -1.84 -7.26 4.08
CA TYR A 191 -2.49 -6.03 4.55
C TYR A 191 -2.11 -4.78 3.74
N GLU A 192 -0.95 -4.78 3.06
CA GLU A 192 -0.51 -3.65 2.23
C GLU A 192 -1.39 -3.46 0.99
N GLN A 193 -2.03 -4.54 0.51
CA GLN A 193 -2.88 -4.57 -0.68
C GLN A 193 -2.16 -3.93 -1.89
N GLU A 194 -0.97 -4.42 -2.17
CA GLU A 194 0.03 -3.76 -3.01
C GLU A 194 -0.27 -3.91 -4.51
N CYS A 195 -0.03 -2.83 -5.24
CA CYS A 195 -0.03 -2.76 -6.70
C CYS A 195 1.30 -2.13 -7.14
N ARG A 196 2.05 -2.79 -8.03
CA ARG A 196 3.40 -2.36 -8.41
C ARG A 196 3.42 -1.87 -9.85
N PHE A 197 4.04 -0.71 -10.06
CA PHE A 197 4.47 -0.23 -11.35
C PHE A 197 5.93 -0.62 -11.58
N VAL A 198 6.25 -1.26 -12.71
CA VAL A 198 7.64 -1.61 -13.08
C VAL A 198 8.00 -0.93 -14.39
N ASP A 199 9.05 -0.10 -14.37
CA ASP A 199 9.50 0.60 -15.58
C ASP A 199 10.30 -0.32 -16.51
N MET A 200 9.63 -0.84 -17.53
CA MET A 200 10.23 -1.65 -18.59
C MET A 200 10.68 -0.82 -19.79
N THR A 201 10.26 0.44 -19.85
CA THR A 201 10.40 1.31 -21.03
C THR A 201 11.38 2.45 -20.82
N LYS A 202 11.94 2.59 -19.61
CA LYS A 202 12.89 3.62 -19.19
C LYS A 202 12.30 5.03 -19.26
N ILE A 203 11.10 5.18 -18.73
CA ILE A 203 10.40 6.46 -18.62
C ILE A 203 10.71 7.21 -17.33
N THR A 204 11.28 6.55 -16.32
CA THR A 204 11.73 7.24 -15.10
C THR A 204 12.90 8.16 -15.38
N GLU A 205 12.91 9.32 -14.73
CA GLU A 205 13.98 10.31 -14.81
C GLU A 205 14.82 10.25 -13.54
N ASN A 206 16.15 10.26 -13.65
CA ASN A 206 17.02 10.35 -12.49
C ASN A 206 17.09 11.80 -11.99
N VAL A 207 16.65 12.04 -10.77
CA VAL A 207 16.62 13.36 -10.13
C VAL A 207 17.39 13.26 -8.82
N ALA A 208 18.56 13.91 -8.76
CA ALA A 208 19.42 13.93 -7.58
C ALA A 208 19.81 12.51 -7.06
N GLY A 209 19.97 11.55 -7.97
CA GLY A 209 20.34 10.17 -7.64
C GLY A 209 19.16 9.22 -7.41
N ASP A 210 17.93 9.75 -7.33
CA ASP A 210 16.71 8.94 -7.22
C ASP A 210 16.01 8.78 -8.58
N ASP A 211 15.50 7.58 -8.87
CA ASP A 211 14.67 7.36 -10.06
C ASP A 211 13.23 7.80 -9.78
N ILE A 212 12.76 8.80 -10.52
CA ILE A 212 11.44 9.41 -10.32
C ILE A 212 10.54 9.12 -11.52
N LEU A 213 9.37 8.55 -11.24
CA LEU A 213 8.26 8.45 -12.19
C LEU A 213 7.42 9.72 -12.10
N PHE A 214 7.35 10.49 -13.19
CA PHE A 214 6.47 11.66 -13.28
C PHE A 214 5.09 11.25 -13.78
N ILE A 215 4.09 11.36 -12.92
CA ILE A 215 2.69 11.07 -13.21
C ILE A 215 1.96 12.38 -13.51
N PRO A 216 1.30 12.54 -14.66
CA PRO A 216 0.46 13.71 -14.93
C PRO A 216 -0.60 13.94 -13.86
N LEU A 217 -0.82 15.20 -13.47
CA LEU A 217 -1.76 15.56 -12.40
C LEU A 217 -3.22 15.17 -12.73
N GLU A 218 -3.57 15.05 -14.01
CA GLU A 218 -4.90 14.57 -14.45
C GLU A 218 -5.24 13.16 -13.95
N PHE A 219 -4.25 12.35 -13.58
CA PHE A 219 -4.47 11.02 -13.01
C PHE A 219 -4.49 11.00 -11.48
N VAL A 220 -4.21 12.13 -10.83
CA VAL A 220 -4.26 12.25 -9.37
C VAL A 220 -5.62 12.81 -9.00
N THR A 221 -6.46 12.01 -8.32
CA THR A 221 -7.86 12.36 -8.08
C THR A 221 -8.11 12.93 -6.69
N ALA A 222 -7.26 12.62 -5.72
CA ALA A 222 -7.41 13.13 -4.36
C ALA A 222 -6.10 13.23 -3.58
N PHE A 223 -6.08 14.19 -2.65
CA PHE A 223 -5.10 14.35 -1.59
C PHE A 223 -5.76 14.00 -0.25
N ILE A 224 -5.14 13.11 0.52
CA ILE A 224 -5.64 12.69 1.83
C ILE A 224 -4.58 13.01 2.88
N ALA A 225 -4.82 14.02 3.71
CA ALA A 225 -3.95 14.41 4.81
C ALA A 225 -4.09 13.42 5.98
N GLY A 226 -2.98 13.07 6.63
CA GLY A 226 -3.01 12.26 7.85
C GLY A 226 -3.59 13.02 9.06
N PRO A 227 -4.01 12.31 10.12
CA PRO A 227 -4.60 12.92 11.31
C PRO A 227 -3.63 13.79 12.11
N LYS A 228 -2.31 13.64 11.89
CA LYS A 228 -1.26 14.47 12.51
C LYS A 228 -0.56 15.35 11.47
N TYR A 229 -1.21 15.61 10.34
CA TYR A 229 -0.61 16.43 9.29
C TYR A 229 -0.27 17.84 9.83
N PRO A 230 0.91 18.40 9.54
CA PRO A 230 1.32 19.68 10.09
C PRO A 230 0.35 20.80 9.70
N THR A 231 -0.12 21.56 10.69
CA THR A 231 -1.14 22.61 10.50
C THR A 231 -0.67 23.74 9.60
N ASP A 232 0.63 24.05 9.63
CA ASP A 232 1.29 25.04 8.76
C ASP A 232 1.30 24.63 7.28
N LYS A 233 1.20 23.32 6.99
CA LYS A 233 1.19 22.79 5.62
C LYS A 233 -0.21 22.60 5.04
N ILE A 234 -1.26 22.70 5.85
CA ILE A 234 -2.65 22.48 5.40
C ILE A 234 -2.99 23.43 4.24
N GLN A 235 -2.76 24.73 4.41
CA GLN A 235 -3.08 25.71 3.36
C GLN A 235 -2.34 25.41 2.06
N HIS A 236 -1.04 25.11 2.16
CA HIS A 236 -0.24 24.77 0.98
C HIS A 236 -0.78 23.51 0.26
N SER A 237 -1.17 22.47 1.00
CA SER A 237 -1.76 21.28 0.42
C SER A 237 -3.13 21.54 -0.24
N CYS A 238 -3.92 22.45 0.31
CA CYS A 238 -5.19 22.89 -0.28
C CYS A 238 -4.96 23.66 -1.59
N ASP A 239 -3.96 24.54 -1.62
CA ASP A 239 -3.60 25.33 -2.81
C ASP A 239 -3.16 24.40 -3.96
N ILE A 240 -2.28 23.43 -3.67
CA ILE A 240 -1.86 22.41 -4.63
C ILE A 240 -3.07 21.62 -5.16
N SER A 241 -3.93 21.16 -4.25
CA SER A 241 -5.11 20.36 -4.63
C SER A 241 -6.05 21.16 -5.53
N SER A 242 -6.23 22.46 -5.27
CA SER A 242 -7.08 23.34 -6.07
C SER A 242 -6.49 23.61 -7.47
N ILE A 243 -5.17 23.83 -7.56
CA ILE A 243 -4.47 24.03 -8.85
C ILE A 243 -4.54 22.78 -9.72
N ALA A 244 -4.51 21.60 -9.09
CA ALA A 244 -4.48 20.32 -9.77
C ALA A 244 -5.86 19.65 -9.93
N ASP A 245 -6.95 20.35 -9.56
CA ASP A 245 -8.33 19.84 -9.58
C ASP A 245 -8.51 18.51 -8.80
N MET A 246 -7.80 18.38 -7.68
CA MET A 246 -7.86 17.23 -6.78
C MET A 246 -8.83 17.49 -5.64
N LYS A 247 -9.51 16.43 -5.19
CA LYS A 247 -10.29 16.49 -3.95
C LYS A 247 -9.34 16.48 -2.75
N TRP A 248 -9.57 17.35 -1.78
CA TRP A 248 -8.83 17.35 -0.53
C TRP A 248 -9.63 16.70 0.60
N TYR A 249 -8.98 15.81 1.32
CA TYR A 249 -9.55 15.03 2.39
C TYR A 249 -8.62 14.99 3.61
N GLU A 250 -9.22 14.74 4.78
CA GLU A 250 -8.54 14.47 6.04
C GLU A 250 -8.87 13.04 6.49
N LEU A 251 -7.85 12.27 6.86
CA LEU A 251 -8.01 10.97 7.51
C LEU A 251 -8.29 11.19 9.01
N VAL A 252 -9.39 10.66 9.50
CA VAL A 252 -9.80 10.76 10.90
C VAL A 252 -9.80 9.38 11.54
N ILE A 253 -9.15 9.26 12.69
CA ILE A 253 -9.18 8.04 13.51
C ILE A 253 -10.39 8.16 14.46
N GLY A 254 -11.39 7.32 14.23
CA GLY A 254 -12.58 7.23 15.06
C GLY A 254 -12.29 6.81 16.49
N LYS A 255 -13.16 7.23 17.42
CA LYS A 255 -13.14 6.78 18.82
C LYS A 255 -14.00 5.53 19.01
N SER A 256 -15.06 5.41 18.22
CA SER A 256 -16.07 4.35 18.27
C SER A 256 -16.02 3.48 17.03
N HIS A 257 -15.71 4.08 15.88
CA HIS A 257 -15.63 3.38 14.61
C HIS A 257 -14.27 2.64 14.51
N PRO A 258 -14.26 1.33 14.22
CA PRO A 258 -13.05 0.52 14.34
C PRO A 258 -11.99 0.80 13.27
N LYS A 259 -12.39 1.42 12.15
CA LYS A 259 -11.51 1.79 11.05
C LYS A 259 -11.39 3.31 10.94
N PRO A 260 -10.27 3.84 10.43
CA PRO A 260 -10.21 5.23 10.04
C PRO A 260 -11.27 5.56 8.99
N TYR A 261 -11.83 6.76 9.06
CA TYR A 261 -12.74 7.30 8.06
C TYR A 261 -12.14 8.57 7.47
N ILE A 262 -12.74 9.05 6.38
CA ILE A 262 -12.23 10.19 5.62
C ILE A 262 -13.24 11.33 5.69
N LYS A 263 -12.75 12.54 5.89
CA LYS A 263 -13.56 13.75 6.00
C LYS A 263 -13.18 14.71 4.87
N ALA A 264 -14.16 15.17 4.11
CA ALA A 264 -13.98 16.18 3.08
C ALA A 264 -14.02 17.60 3.65
N GLN A 265 -13.57 18.58 2.86
CA GLN A 265 -13.60 20.00 3.24
C GLN A 265 -15.02 20.53 3.52
N ASN A 266 -16.03 19.99 2.85
CA ASN A 266 -17.45 20.30 3.08
C ASN A 266 -18.04 19.58 4.32
N ASN A 267 -17.20 18.94 5.14
CA ASN A 267 -17.57 18.09 6.27
C ASN A 267 -18.36 16.81 5.92
N GLU A 268 -18.44 16.43 4.64
CA GLU A 268 -18.94 15.11 4.27
C GLU A 268 -17.98 14.03 4.77
N ILE A 269 -18.57 12.91 5.17
CA ILE A 269 -17.85 11.80 5.79
C ILE A 269 -17.91 10.61 4.84
N PHE A 270 -16.75 10.02 4.57
CA PHE A 270 -16.57 8.89 3.70
C PHE A 270 -15.99 7.71 4.48
N ILE A 271 -16.52 6.52 4.21
CA ILE A 271 -15.95 5.26 4.68
C ILE A 271 -15.31 4.54 3.50
N PHE A 272 -14.29 3.73 3.79
CA PHE A 272 -13.60 2.96 2.76
C PHE A 272 -14.14 1.52 2.73
N GLU A 273 -14.89 1.21 1.68
CA GLU A 273 -15.53 -0.09 1.46
C GLU A 273 -15.34 -0.53 0.01
N ASP A 274 -15.12 -1.83 -0.22
CA ASP A 274 -14.96 -2.42 -1.56
C ASP A 274 -13.98 -1.66 -2.47
N LYS A 275 -12.84 -1.24 -1.90
CA LYS A 275 -11.78 -0.47 -2.58
C LYS A 275 -12.19 0.96 -3.02
N GLN A 276 -13.25 1.52 -2.44
CA GLN A 276 -13.74 2.84 -2.80
C GLN A 276 -14.12 3.68 -1.58
N LEU A 277 -14.10 5.00 -1.76
CA LEU A 277 -14.66 5.95 -0.81
C LEU A 277 -16.16 6.08 -1.05
N VAL A 278 -16.94 5.67 -0.05
CA VAL A 278 -18.40 5.71 -0.07
C VAL A 278 -18.87 6.75 0.93
N LEU A 279 -19.81 7.60 0.53
CA LEU A 279 -20.40 8.60 1.42
C LEU A 279 -21.18 7.90 2.54
N SER A 280 -20.85 8.24 3.78
CA SER A 280 -21.52 7.73 4.97
C SER A 280 -22.85 8.44 5.18
N THR A 281 -23.95 7.66 5.21
CA THR A 281 -25.30 8.17 5.42
C THR A 281 -25.71 8.19 6.90
N ASN A 282 -25.04 7.43 7.75
CA ASN A 282 -25.35 7.32 9.18
C ASN A 282 -24.17 7.82 10.03
N ASN A 283 -24.29 9.05 10.53
CA ASN A 283 -23.22 9.74 11.26
C ASN A 283 -23.73 10.24 12.61
N CYS A 284 -22.84 10.27 13.60
CA CYS A 284 -23.10 10.81 14.92
C CYS A 284 -23.50 12.28 14.84
N SER A 285 -24.64 12.65 15.42
CA SER A 285 -25.13 14.03 15.39
C SER A 285 -24.27 15.03 16.16
N SER A 286 -23.26 14.56 16.93
CA SER A 286 -22.37 15.39 17.74
C SER A 286 -20.96 15.49 17.20
N CYS A 287 -20.33 14.37 16.82
CA CYS A 287 -18.94 14.34 16.35
C CYS A 287 -18.78 13.98 14.87
N SER A 288 -19.89 13.76 14.16
CA SER A 288 -19.93 13.33 12.75
C SER A 288 -19.22 11.99 12.47
N GLU A 289 -18.86 11.23 13.49
CA GLU A 289 -18.27 9.90 13.33
C GLU A 289 -19.28 8.92 12.71
N PRO A 290 -18.90 8.09 11.73
CA PRO A 290 -19.75 7.05 11.17
C PRO A 290 -20.26 6.09 12.24
N LEU A 291 -21.56 5.81 12.22
CA LEU A 291 -22.20 4.91 13.17
C LEU A 291 -22.43 3.54 12.55
N VAL A 292 -22.14 2.51 13.34
CA VAL A 292 -22.42 1.10 12.98
C VAL A 292 -23.89 0.75 13.24
N ASN A 293 -24.55 1.47 14.15
CA ASN A 293 -25.94 1.24 14.57
C ASN A 293 -26.81 2.47 14.28
N ASP A 294 -28.13 2.30 14.22
CA ASP A 294 -29.12 3.37 13.96
C ASP A 294 -29.32 4.38 15.11
N ASN A 295 -28.35 4.47 16.01
CA ASN A 295 -28.38 5.45 17.09
C ASN A 295 -28.14 6.86 16.54
N LYS A 296 -28.58 7.89 17.27
CA LYS A 296 -28.26 9.29 16.90
C LYS A 296 -26.86 9.73 17.33
N LEU A 297 -26.33 9.10 18.39
CA LEU A 297 -25.04 9.43 18.98
C LEU A 297 -24.15 8.19 19.01
N CYS A 298 -22.84 8.40 18.86
CA CYS A 298 -21.86 7.34 19.09
C CYS A 298 -21.76 7.01 20.58
N PRO A 299 -21.25 5.81 20.96
CA PRO A 299 -21.11 5.39 22.34
C PRO A 299 -20.41 6.42 23.24
N TRP A 300 -19.40 7.13 22.72
CA TRP A 300 -18.68 8.16 23.47
C TRP A 300 -19.48 9.46 23.64
N CYS A 301 -20.21 9.89 22.60
CA CYS A 301 -21.07 11.09 22.67
C CYS A 301 -22.34 10.86 23.48
N ALA A 302 -22.76 9.60 23.66
CA ALA A 302 -23.87 9.23 24.54
C ALA A 302 -23.52 9.33 26.05
N ILE A 303 -22.24 9.51 26.41
CA ILE A 303 -21.81 9.64 27.80
C ILE A 303 -22.25 10.99 28.36
N THR A 304 -23.23 10.96 29.27
CA THR A 304 -23.75 12.12 29.99
C THR A 304 -22.89 12.44 31.22
N GLU A 305 -23.13 13.62 31.81
CA GLU A 305 -22.48 14.02 33.06
C GLU A 305 -22.84 13.09 34.24
N SER A 306 -24.06 12.53 34.27
CA SER A 306 -24.44 11.55 35.29
C SER A 306 -23.61 10.28 35.17
N HIS A 307 -23.39 9.76 33.95
CA HIS A 307 -22.51 8.61 33.73
C HIS A 307 -21.09 8.89 34.21
N ARG A 308 -20.54 10.09 33.93
CA ARG A 308 -19.21 10.50 34.39
C ARG A 308 -19.10 10.54 35.91
N LYS A 309 -20.09 11.12 36.59
CA LYS A 309 -20.13 11.18 38.06
C LYS A 309 -20.22 9.80 38.70
N VAL A 310 -21.09 8.93 38.18
CA VAL A 310 -21.23 7.55 38.64
C VAL A 310 -19.93 6.78 38.44
N ALA A 311 -19.30 6.87 37.26
CA ALA A 311 -18.02 6.23 36.99
C ALA A 311 -16.90 6.76 37.90
N ALA A 312 -16.87 8.07 38.18
CA ALA A 312 -15.90 8.67 39.08
C ALA A 312 -16.07 8.21 40.54
N GLN A 313 -17.32 8.09 41.02
CA GLN A 313 -17.65 7.65 42.38
C GLN A 313 -17.36 6.15 42.61
N HIS A 314 -17.58 5.32 41.59
CA HIS A 314 -17.41 3.88 41.68
C HIS A 314 -16.03 3.39 41.19
N ASN A 315 -15.10 4.29 40.86
CA ASN A 315 -13.75 3.91 40.44
C ASN A 315 -12.91 3.53 41.68
N PRO A 316 -12.55 2.25 41.87
CA PRO A 316 -11.85 1.81 43.08
C PRO A 316 -10.48 2.49 43.25
N PHE A 317 -9.76 2.76 42.16
CA PHE A 317 -8.47 3.47 42.24
C PHE A 317 -8.63 4.91 42.72
N ARG A 318 -9.72 5.59 42.36
CA ARG A 318 -10.01 6.92 42.92
C ARG A 318 -10.35 6.84 44.40
N MET A 319 -11.08 5.82 44.84
CA MET A 319 -11.40 5.61 46.25
C MET A 319 -10.14 5.32 47.09
N ILE A 320 -9.28 4.40 46.62
CA ILE A 320 -8.01 4.06 47.28
C ILE A 320 -7.06 5.27 47.28
N SER A 321 -7.02 6.04 46.18
CA SER A 321 -6.25 7.29 46.10
C SER A 321 -6.72 8.33 47.11
N ALA A 322 -8.04 8.49 47.28
CA ALA A 322 -8.59 9.41 48.28
C ALA A 322 -8.25 9.00 49.73
N MET A 323 -7.97 7.71 49.97
CA MET A 323 -7.48 7.18 51.24
C MET A 323 -5.94 7.25 51.38
N GLY A 324 -5.23 7.74 50.37
CA GLY A 324 -3.77 7.85 50.36
C GLY A 324 -3.00 6.55 50.08
N GLY A 325 -3.68 5.47 49.69
CA GLY A 325 -3.07 4.13 49.56
C GLY A 325 -2.88 3.63 48.12
N LEU A 326 -3.05 4.48 47.11
CA LEU A 326 -3.03 4.03 45.71
C LEU A 326 -1.66 3.51 45.30
N ASP A 327 -0.60 4.22 45.67
CA ASP A 327 0.77 3.84 45.30
C ASP A 327 1.16 2.49 45.91
N ASP A 328 0.89 2.28 47.20
CA ASP A 328 1.11 1.00 47.89
C ASP A 328 0.32 -0.16 47.25
N TYR A 329 -0.93 0.09 46.87
CA TYR A 329 -1.76 -0.91 46.18
C TYR A 329 -1.17 -1.29 44.81
N MET A 330 -0.74 -0.29 44.03
CA MET A 330 -0.14 -0.51 42.72
C MET A 330 1.21 -1.25 42.85
N GLU A 331 2.03 -0.91 43.85
CA GLU A 331 3.27 -1.64 44.14
C GLU A 331 3.00 -3.10 44.53
N ALA A 332 2.00 -3.36 45.37
CA ALA A 332 1.63 -4.72 45.77
C ALA A 332 1.16 -5.55 44.57
N MET A 333 0.30 -4.99 43.71
CA MET A 333 -0.18 -5.67 42.51
C MET A 333 0.94 -5.95 41.49
N ASN A 334 1.89 -5.02 41.34
CA ASN A 334 3.05 -5.21 40.47
C ASN A 334 3.98 -6.35 40.95
N LYS A 335 4.00 -6.66 42.26
CA LYS A 335 4.76 -7.77 42.83
C LYS A 335 4.09 -9.14 42.64
N ILE A 336 2.77 -9.18 42.41
CA ILE A 336 2.01 -10.42 42.16
C ILE A 336 2.06 -10.82 40.67
N GLY A 337 2.23 -9.85 39.77
CA GLY A 337 2.31 -10.08 38.32
C GLY A 337 3.71 -10.42 37.76
N ARG A 338 4.71 -10.56 38.63
CA ARG A 338 6.02 -11.16 38.34
C ARG A 338 6.08 -12.52 39.04
#